data_AF-A0AAW3PIE5-F1
#
_entry.id   AF-A0AAW3PIE5-F1
#
_cell.length_a   1.000
_cell.length_b   1.000
_cell.length_c   1.000
_cell.angle_alpha   90.00
_cell.angle_beta   90.00
_cell.angle_gamma   90.00
#
_symmetry.space_group_name_H-M   'P 1'
#
loop_
_entity.id
_entity.type
_entity.pdbx_description
1 polymer ?
#
loop_
_entity_poly.entity_id
_entity_poly.type
_entity_poly.pdbx_seq_one_letter_code
_entity_poly.pdbx_strand_id
1 'polypeptide(L)'
;MNWLSEYFAQRTSPLSLSLWAHPPLALGPDGPICREPYRLPYPGVELVFTPAEAVERGGKTYTLPARYDSRGLLAARSTAHDEAASFFREVTIFAPSQFNRDFVVTVNGEFSFVPSFWQDGSPGFSGICVPAGSGRTGERAGPPWLFQGYLSI
;
A
#
# COMPACT_ATOMS: atom_id res chain seq x y z
N MET A 1 -2.24 -15.68 10.37
CA MET A 1 -2.06 -14.68 11.45
C MET A 1 -2.06 -13.30 10.80
N ASN A 2 -2.75 -12.29 11.36
CA ASN A 2 -2.71 -10.94 10.81
C ASN A 2 -1.76 -10.08 11.64
N TRP A 3 -0.54 -9.90 11.16
CA TRP A 3 0.52 -9.16 11.84
C TRP A 3 0.17 -7.69 12.07
N LEU A 4 -0.66 -7.08 11.21
CA LEU A 4 -1.08 -5.69 11.40
C LEU A 4 -1.86 -5.52 12.71
N SER A 5 -2.68 -6.50 13.11
CA SER A 5 -3.38 -6.41 14.40
C SER A 5 -2.43 -6.21 15.57
N GLU A 6 -1.29 -6.89 15.57
CA GLU A 6 -0.27 -6.78 16.62
C GLU A 6 0.49 -5.46 16.53
N TYR A 7 0.96 -5.10 15.32
CA TYR A 7 1.73 -3.87 15.14
C TYR A 7 0.93 -2.60 15.44
N PHE A 8 -0.37 -2.59 15.14
CA PHE A 8 -1.25 -1.49 15.52
C PHE A 8 -1.54 -1.47 17.03
N ALA A 9 -1.76 -2.63 17.65
CA ALA A 9 -2.00 -2.71 19.10
C ALA A 9 -0.78 -2.24 19.91
N GLN A 10 0.43 -2.58 19.46
CA GLN A 10 1.68 -2.23 20.12
C GLN A 10 2.22 -0.85 19.72
N ARG A 11 1.64 -0.22 18.69
CA ARG A 11 2.16 1.03 18.09
C ARG A 11 3.64 0.88 17.71
N THR A 12 3.98 -0.25 17.09
CA THR A 12 5.35 -0.65 16.76
C THR A 12 6.10 0.45 16.00
N SER A 13 7.25 0.84 16.55
CA SER A 13 8.16 1.82 15.95
C SER A 13 9.59 1.47 16.38
N PRO A 14 10.55 1.29 15.45
CA PRO A 14 10.38 1.39 13.99
C PRO A 14 9.54 0.24 13.42
N LEU A 15 8.88 0.50 12.29
CA LEU A 15 8.26 -0.53 11.45
C LEU A 15 8.68 -0.24 10.01
N SER A 16 9.21 -1.23 9.31
CA SER A 16 9.70 -1.09 7.93
C SER A 16 8.82 -1.89 6.97
N LEU A 17 8.64 -1.35 5.76
CA LEU A 17 7.86 -1.96 4.68
C LEU A 17 8.75 -2.21 3.46
N SER A 18 8.85 -3.47 3.06
CA SER A 18 9.24 -3.88 1.71
C SER A 18 7.97 -4.13 0.88
N LEU A 19 7.92 -3.62 -0.35
CA LEU A 19 6.74 -3.76 -1.22
C LEU A 19 7.13 -3.81 -2.69
N TRP A 20 6.51 -4.75 -3.42
CA TRP A 20 6.52 -4.86 -4.86
C TRP A 20 5.12 -4.63 -5.42
N ALA A 21 5.05 -3.91 -6.54
CA ALA A 21 3.84 -3.72 -7.33
C ALA A 21 4.05 -4.31 -8.72
N HIS A 22 3.31 -5.37 -9.01
CA HIS A 22 3.33 -6.10 -10.27
C HIS A 22 2.22 -5.55 -11.17
N PRO A 23 2.59 -4.82 -12.25
CA PRO A 23 1.63 -4.42 -13.27
C PRO A 23 0.95 -5.64 -13.92
N PRO A 24 -0.29 -5.49 -14.39
CA PRO A 24 -0.96 -6.52 -15.17
C PRO A 24 -0.21 -6.83 -16.46
N LEU A 25 -0.43 -8.03 -17.00
CA LEU A 25 0.12 -8.44 -18.29
C LEU A 25 -0.32 -7.46 -19.39
N ALA A 26 0.63 -7.07 -20.23
CA ALA A 26 0.35 -6.26 -21.42
C ALA A 26 0.26 -7.16 -22.66
N LEU A 27 -0.52 -6.74 -23.66
CA LEU A 27 -0.52 -7.42 -24.95
C LEU A 27 0.71 -6.96 -25.73
N GLY A 28 1.62 -7.88 -26.02
CA GLY A 28 2.73 -7.71 -26.94
C GLY A 28 2.39 -8.21 -28.35
N PRO A 29 3.29 -7.96 -29.33
CA PRO A 29 3.11 -8.43 -30.71
C PRO A 29 2.98 -9.96 -30.81
N ASP A 30 3.69 -10.70 -29.95
CA ASP A 30 3.77 -12.17 -30.00
C ASP A 30 3.01 -12.87 -28.86
N GLY A 31 2.27 -12.12 -28.04
CA GLY A 31 1.55 -12.67 -26.89
C GLY A 31 1.64 -11.80 -25.63
N PRO A 32 1.18 -12.29 -24.46
CA PRO A 32 1.22 -11.52 -23.22
C PRO A 32 2.67 -11.31 -22.76
N ILE A 33 3.00 -10.06 -22.43
CA ILE A 33 4.30 -9.66 -21.91
C ILE A 33 4.18 -9.35 -20.42
N CYS A 34 5.07 -9.93 -19.63
CA CYS A 34 5.28 -9.56 -18.23
C CYS A 34 6.09 -8.27 -18.18
N ARG A 35 5.55 -7.26 -17.49
CA ARG A 35 6.25 -6.00 -17.26
C ARG A 35 7.04 -6.09 -15.96
N GLU A 36 8.17 -5.39 -15.91
CA GLU A 36 9.01 -5.35 -14.71
C GLU A 36 8.22 -4.77 -13.51
N PRO A 37 8.29 -5.40 -12.32
CA PRO A 37 7.61 -4.89 -11.15
C PRO A 37 8.30 -3.64 -10.59
N TYR A 38 7.50 -2.73 -10.05
CA TYR A 38 8.01 -1.62 -9.26
C TYR A 38 8.33 -2.11 -7.86
N ARG A 39 9.40 -1.62 -7.25
CA ARG A 39 9.81 -2.03 -5.90
C ARG A 39 10.23 -0.85 -5.04
N LEU A 40 9.90 -0.92 -3.76
CA LEU A 40 10.51 -0.09 -2.74
C LEU A 40 12.01 -0.44 -2.59
N PRO A 41 12.86 0.53 -2.20
CA PRO A 41 14.29 0.28 -2.01
C PRO A 41 14.53 -0.72 -0.89
N TYR A 42 15.62 -1.49 -0.99
CA TYR A 42 16.09 -2.35 0.10
C TYR A 42 16.77 -1.52 1.19
N PRO A 43 16.57 -1.81 2.50
CA PRO A 43 15.83 -2.94 3.09
C PRO A 43 14.31 -2.73 3.25
N GLY A 44 13.80 -1.59 2.79
CA GLY A 44 12.41 -1.19 2.92
C GLY A 44 12.34 0.31 3.23
N VAL A 45 11.13 0.80 3.50
CA VAL A 45 10.90 2.17 3.95
C VAL A 45 10.29 2.19 5.33
N GLU A 46 10.73 3.12 6.16
CA GLU A 46 10.19 3.29 7.50
C GLU A 46 8.74 3.80 7.44
N LEU A 47 7.90 3.25 8.33
CA LEU A 47 6.53 3.63 8.53
C LEU A 47 6.39 4.43 9.83
N VAL A 48 5.66 5.54 9.76
CA VAL A 48 5.36 6.41 10.91
C VAL A 48 3.95 6.12 11.38
N PHE A 49 3.82 5.77 12.66
CA PHE A 49 2.52 5.57 13.29
C PHE A 49 1.82 6.89 13.59
N THR A 50 0.57 7.01 13.15
CA THR A 50 -0.36 8.07 13.53
C THR A 50 -1.57 7.43 14.25
N PRO A 51 -1.88 7.81 15.51
CA PRO A 51 -3.02 7.26 16.24
C PRO A 51 -4.36 7.69 15.63
N ALA A 52 -5.42 6.96 15.97
CA ALA A 52 -6.78 7.34 15.59
C ALA A 52 -7.17 8.70 16.20
N GLU A 53 -7.89 9.52 15.43
CA GLU A 53 -8.22 10.90 15.79
C GLU A 53 -9.71 11.17 15.60
N ALA A 54 -10.33 11.86 16.55
CA ALA A 54 -11.68 12.38 16.40
C ALA A 54 -11.66 13.76 15.74
N VAL A 55 -12.37 13.90 14.61
CA VAL A 55 -12.42 15.12 13.81
C VAL A 55 -13.87 15.57 13.66
N GLU A 56 -14.12 16.87 13.85
CA GLU A 56 -15.43 17.48 13.59
C GLU A 56 -15.51 18.03 12.17
N ARG A 57 -16.54 17.64 11.42
CA ARG A 57 -16.80 18.18 10.08
C ARG A 57 -18.30 18.32 9.85
N GLY A 58 -18.76 19.54 9.57
CA GLY A 58 -20.17 19.82 9.30
C GLY A 58 -21.10 19.48 10.48
N GLY A 59 -20.66 19.72 11.72
CA GLY A 59 -21.43 19.43 12.93
C GLY A 59 -21.52 17.95 13.31
N LYS A 60 -20.73 17.07 12.66
CA LYS A 60 -20.63 15.65 12.98
C LYS A 60 -19.21 15.30 13.40
N THR A 61 -19.08 14.49 14.43
CA THR A 61 -17.81 13.92 14.87
C THR A 61 -17.54 12.62 14.12
N TYR A 62 -16.35 12.49 13.55
CA TYR A 62 -15.87 11.31 12.83
C TYR A 62 -14.59 10.81 13.47
N THR A 63 -14.44 9.50 13.61
CA THR A 63 -13.17 8.89 14.02
C THR A 63 -12.37 8.48 12.79
N LEU A 64 -11.26 9.15 12.55
CA LEU A 64 -10.27 8.73 11.57
C LEU A 64 -9.50 7.52 12.12
N PRO A 65 -9.28 6.46 11.32
CA PRO A 65 -8.53 5.30 11.78
C PRO A 65 -7.07 5.65 12.07
N ALA A 66 -6.47 4.91 12.99
CA ALA A 66 -5.02 4.88 13.13
C ALA A 66 -4.40 4.40 11.81
N ARG A 67 -3.19 4.87 11.52
CA ARG A 67 -2.49 4.52 10.29
C ARG A 67 -0.98 4.48 10.45
N TYR A 68 -0.35 3.78 9.53
CA TYR A 68 1.08 3.86 9.27
C TYR A 68 1.29 4.54 7.92
N ASP A 69 2.08 5.61 7.91
CA ASP A 69 2.42 6.37 6.71
C ASP A 69 3.90 6.15 6.34
N SER A 70 4.22 5.87 5.08
CA SER A 70 5.61 5.75 4.63
C SER A 70 6.38 7.07 4.77
N ARG A 71 7.51 7.07 5.47
CA ARG A 71 8.37 8.24 5.64
C ARG A 71 9.26 8.44 4.41
N GLY A 72 9.30 9.67 3.88
CA GLY A 72 10.40 10.10 3.02
C GLY A 72 10.51 9.46 1.63
N LEU A 73 9.46 8.83 1.10
CA LEU A 73 9.47 8.27 -0.27
C LEU A 73 9.81 9.33 -1.34
N LEU A 74 9.45 10.59 -1.11
CA LEU A 74 9.79 11.72 -1.98
C LEU A 74 11.25 12.20 -1.85
N ALA A 75 11.94 11.87 -0.75
CA ALA A 75 13.31 12.32 -0.47
C ALA A 75 14.38 11.36 -1.01
N ALA A 76 14.01 10.12 -1.33
CA ALA A 76 14.90 9.11 -1.92
C ALA A 76 15.07 9.28 -3.44
N ARG A 77 15.13 10.53 -3.95
CA ARG A 77 15.64 10.83 -5.31
C ARG A 77 17.16 10.64 -5.31
N SER A 78 17.59 9.39 -5.14
CA SER A 78 18.98 8.97 -5.31
C SER A 78 19.38 9.08 -6.78
N THR A 79 20.62 9.46 -7.03
CA THR A 79 21.23 9.86 -8.30
C THR A 79 21.42 8.71 -9.32
N ALA A 80 20.66 7.64 -9.21
CA ALA A 80 20.63 6.56 -10.19
C ALA A 80 19.28 6.59 -10.89
N HIS A 81 19.30 6.52 -12.21
CA HIS A 81 18.13 6.49 -13.08
C HIS A 81 17.38 5.15 -12.90
N ASP A 82 16.74 4.96 -11.74
CA ASP A 82 15.90 3.81 -11.44
C ASP A 82 14.44 4.25 -11.57
N GLU A 83 13.85 4.08 -12.76
CA GLU A 83 12.44 4.41 -13.04
C GLU A 83 11.48 3.69 -12.06
N ALA A 84 11.90 2.58 -11.44
CA ALA A 84 11.10 1.86 -10.47
C ALA A 84 10.80 2.66 -9.18
N ALA A 85 11.72 3.54 -8.76
CA ALA A 85 11.54 4.41 -7.59
C ALA A 85 10.55 5.57 -7.85
N SER A 86 10.14 5.79 -9.11
CA SER A 86 9.17 6.83 -9.47
C SER A 86 7.71 6.44 -9.19
N PHE A 87 7.42 5.15 -9.03
CA PHE A 87 6.05 4.67 -8.85
C PHE A 87 5.51 4.95 -7.45
N PHE A 88 6.25 4.60 -6.39
CA PHE A 88 5.77 4.76 -5.01
C PHE A 88 6.00 6.19 -4.50
N ARG A 89 4.95 7.00 -4.49
CA ARG A 89 4.95 8.36 -3.92
C ARG A 89 4.57 8.35 -2.43
N GLU A 90 3.57 7.55 -2.10
CA GLU A 90 3.08 7.36 -0.75
C GLU A 90 2.52 5.93 -0.59
N VAL A 91 2.74 5.35 0.58
CA VAL A 91 2.07 4.12 1.00
C VAL A 91 1.50 4.34 2.39
N THR A 92 0.21 4.07 2.55
CA THR A 92 -0.47 4.19 3.85
C THR A 92 -1.17 2.88 4.18
N ILE A 93 -0.99 2.40 5.41
CA ILE A 93 -1.71 1.25 5.96
C ILE A 93 -2.70 1.77 6.99
N PHE A 94 -3.99 1.57 6.78
CA PHE A 94 -5.06 1.96 7.70
C PHE A 94 -5.51 0.79 8.56
N ALA A 95 -5.73 1.05 9.84
CA ALA A 95 -6.45 0.15 10.72
C ALA A 95 -7.95 0.08 10.37
N PRO A 96 -8.65 -0.99 10.76
CA PRO A 96 -10.10 -1.06 10.72
C PRO A 96 -10.76 0.17 11.35
N SER A 97 -11.86 0.60 10.74
CA SER A 97 -12.68 1.74 11.14
C SER A 97 -14.17 1.40 11.03
N GLN A 98 -15.01 2.35 11.43
CA GLN A 98 -16.46 2.25 11.22
C GLN A 98 -16.87 2.19 9.73
N PHE A 99 -16.01 2.67 8.82
CA PHE A 99 -16.29 2.72 7.38
C PHE A 99 -15.71 1.52 6.62
N ASN A 100 -14.64 0.92 7.14
CA ASN A 100 -14.01 -0.26 6.56
C ASN A 100 -13.55 -1.18 7.70
N ARG A 101 -14.07 -2.40 7.75
CA ARG A 101 -13.78 -3.35 8.84
C ARG A 101 -12.45 -4.08 8.68
N ASP A 102 -11.79 -3.93 7.54
CA ASP A 102 -10.52 -4.57 7.23
C ASP A 102 -9.36 -3.57 7.34
N PHE A 103 -8.15 -4.11 7.49
CA PHE A 103 -6.94 -3.32 7.24
C PHE A 103 -6.87 -3.00 5.74
N VAL A 104 -6.47 -1.77 5.41
CA VAL A 104 -6.36 -1.34 4.01
C VAL A 104 -4.98 -0.78 3.76
N VAL A 105 -4.31 -1.29 2.73
CA VAL A 105 -3.11 -0.67 2.17
C VAL A 105 -3.54 0.18 1.00
N THR A 106 -3.09 1.44 1.00
CA THR A 106 -3.23 2.35 -0.13
C THR A 106 -1.86 2.70 -0.67
N VAL A 107 -1.76 2.77 -2.00
CA VAL A 107 -0.54 3.22 -2.70
C VAL A 107 -0.94 4.38 -3.59
N ASN A 108 -0.26 5.52 -3.42
CA ASN A 108 -0.46 6.76 -4.19
C ASN A 108 -1.88 7.36 -4.16
N GLY A 109 -2.74 6.90 -3.26
CA GLY A 109 -4.18 7.19 -3.29
C GLY A 109 -4.94 6.59 -4.47
N GLU A 110 -4.27 5.84 -5.35
CA GLU A 110 -4.82 5.27 -6.59
C GLU A 110 -5.14 3.79 -6.47
N PHE A 111 -4.33 3.06 -5.71
CA PHE A 111 -4.48 1.64 -5.44
C PHE A 111 -4.92 1.44 -4.00
N SER A 112 -5.87 0.53 -3.78
CA SER A 112 -6.38 0.22 -2.46
C SER A 112 -6.72 -1.27 -2.38
N PHE A 113 -6.13 -1.98 -1.43
CA PHE A 113 -6.34 -3.42 -1.25
C PHE A 113 -6.31 -3.82 0.23
N VAL A 114 -6.96 -4.95 0.54
CA VAL A 114 -6.86 -5.62 1.85
C VAL A 114 -5.70 -6.63 1.79
N PRO A 115 -4.68 -6.52 2.66
CA PRO A 115 -3.54 -7.43 2.62
C PRO A 115 -3.93 -8.81 3.15
N SER A 116 -3.56 -9.85 2.40
CA SER A 116 -3.69 -11.26 2.77
C SER A 116 -2.33 -11.78 3.22
N PHE A 117 -2.17 -12.01 4.52
CA PHE A 117 -0.93 -12.53 5.09
C PHE A 117 -0.69 -14.00 4.75
N TRP A 118 0.57 -14.37 4.55
CA TRP A 118 0.97 -15.73 4.26
C TRP A 118 0.67 -16.67 5.45
N GLN A 119 0.37 -17.92 5.14
CA GLN A 119 -0.01 -18.92 6.15
C GLN A 119 1.19 -19.52 6.88
N ASP A 120 2.40 -19.24 6.41
CA ASP A 120 3.67 -19.72 6.99
C ASP A 120 4.05 -19.00 8.30
N GLY A 121 3.26 -18.02 8.73
CA GLY A 121 3.49 -17.24 9.94
C GLY A 121 4.45 -16.07 9.75
N SER A 122 5.04 -15.90 8.57
CA SER A 122 5.87 -14.73 8.29
C SER A 122 5.00 -13.46 8.14
N PRO A 123 5.56 -12.26 8.37
CA PRO A 123 4.88 -10.98 8.11
C PRO A 123 4.87 -10.61 6.61
N GLY A 124 4.93 -11.60 5.73
CA GLY A 124 4.72 -11.47 4.30
C GLY A 124 3.23 -11.44 3.95
N PHE A 125 2.85 -10.62 2.98
CA PHE A 125 1.48 -10.51 2.51
C PHE A 125 1.40 -10.29 1.01
N SER A 126 0.21 -10.53 0.45
CA SER A 126 -0.14 -10.12 -0.91
C SER A 126 -1.46 -9.36 -0.95
N GLY A 127 -1.70 -8.64 -2.03
CA GLY A 127 -2.93 -7.91 -2.26
C GLY A 127 -3.20 -7.74 -3.75
N ILE A 128 -4.46 -7.65 -4.12
CA ILE A 128 -4.87 -7.45 -5.52
C ILE A 128 -5.87 -6.31 -5.55
N CYS A 129 -5.70 -5.37 -6.47
CA CYS A 129 -6.72 -4.35 -6.71
C CYS A 129 -6.75 -3.88 -8.16
N VAL A 130 -7.90 -3.35 -8.56
CA VAL A 130 -8.03 -2.56 -9.78
C VAL A 130 -7.81 -1.10 -9.39
N PRO A 131 -6.94 -0.34 -10.09
CA PRO A 131 -6.74 1.07 -9.78
C PRO A 131 -8.06 1.83 -9.88
N ALA A 132 -8.26 2.82 -9.00
CA ALA A 132 -9.36 3.74 -9.14
C ALA A 132 -9.23 4.45 -10.50
N GLY A 133 -10.19 4.24 -11.40
CA GLY A 133 -10.18 4.88 -12.72
C GLY A 133 -10.12 6.40 -12.56
N SER A 134 -9.39 7.08 -13.46
CA SER A 134 -9.57 8.52 -13.62
C SER A 134 -11.07 8.76 -13.84
N GLY A 135 -11.71 9.67 -13.12
CA GLY A 135 -13.17 9.81 -13.05
C GLY A 135 -13.90 10.18 -14.36
N ARG A 136 -13.36 9.81 -15.53
CA ARG A 136 -13.99 9.90 -16.84
C ARG A 136 -14.96 8.73 -16.99
N THR A 137 -16.25 9.05 -16.84
CA THR A 137 -17.37 8.15 -17.11
C THR A 137 -17.19 7.41 -18.44
N GLY A 138 -16.90 6.11 -18.37
CA GLY A 138 -16.82 5.22 -19.53
C GLY A 138 -15.49 4.47 -19.71
N GLU A 139 -14.44 4.80 -18.97
CA GLU A 139 -13.22 3.98 -18.97
C GLU A 139 -13.47 2.66 -18.22
N ARG A 140 -13.41 1.54 -18.95
CA ARG A 140 -13.44 0.20 -18.33
C ARG A 140 -12.32 0.13 -17.30
N ALA A 141 -12.66 -0.31 -16.10
CA ALA A 141 -11.68 -0.56 -15.05
C ALA A 141 -10.59 -1.49 -15.61
N GLY A 142 -9.33 -1.07 -15.50
CA GLY A 142 -8.19 -1.80 -16.05
C GLY A 142 -8.00 -3.18 -15.39
N PRO A 143 -7.14 -4.03 -15.95
CA PRO A 143 -6.81 -5.30 -15.31
C PRO A 143 -6.18 -5.09 -13.92
N PRO A 144 -6.36 -6.04 -12.99
CA PRO A 144 -5.92 -5.88 -11.61
C PRO A 144 -4.40 -5.95 -11.49
N TRP A 145 -3.87 -5.18 -10.54
CA TRP A 145 -2.49 -5.20 -10.12
C TRP A 145 -2.30 -6.15 -8.94
N LEU A 146 -1.14 -6.79 -8.87
CA LEU A 146 -0.73 -7.62 -7.73
C LEU A 146 0.32 -6.86 -6.91
N PHE A 147 0.16 -6.86 -5.59
CA PHE A 147 1.09 -6.32 -4.63
C PHE A 147 1.61 -7.45 -3.74
N GLN A 148 2.91 -7.44 -3.45
CA GLN A 148 3.54 -8.39 -2.52
C GLN A 148 4.43 -7.61 -1.57
N GLY A 149 4.24 -7.76 -0.27
CA GLY A 149 4.95 -6.98 0.73
C GLY A 149 5.39 -7.80 1.93
N TYR A 150 6.27 -7.19 2.73
CA TYR A 150 6.81 -7.77 3.94
C TYR A 150 7.01 -6.66 4.98
N LEU A 151 6.60 -6.92 6.22
CA LEU A 151 6.79 -5.99 7.35
C LEU A 151 7.90 -6.50 8.26
N SER A 152 8.77 -5.60 8.73
CA SER A 152 9.86 -5.93 9.66
C SER A 152 10.08 -4.82 10.68
N ILE A 153 10.75 -5.15 11.79
CA ILE A 153 11.13 -4.21 12.86
C ILE A 153 12.62 -3.92 12.76
#